data_AF-U1N7B5-F1
#
_entry.id   AF-U1N7B5-F1
#
_cell.length_a   1.000
_cell.length_b   1.000
_cell.length_c   1.000
_cell.angle_alpha   90.00
_cell.angle_beta   90.00
_cell.angle_gamma   90.00
#
_symmetry.space_group_name_H-M   'P 1'
#
loop_
_entity.id
_entity.type
_entity.pdbx_description
1 polymer ?
#
loop_
_entity_poly.entity_id
_entity_poly.type
_entity_poly.pdbx_seq_one_letter_code
_entity_poly.pdbx_strand_id
1 'polypeptide(L)'
;MRLRTALNTYKRDHSKRFPGESPTTSGAFSGHGDRLVHIGHDGALRDYSAALSGLHGIDRSRFAIEANGNIQWFDQLETVRQHYYQETTLVETEYDAGEFTVHQFDLTLGRAHLTHVELRGAVPTDAQLTAFVTLAPEGRETQVARLIHEQEGPNNTKAVEVFHRNEHDYITASTGLSDVRGQVPESFDEILSSEPFE
;
A
#
# COMPACT_ATOMS: atom_id res chain seq x y z
N MET A 1 -3.88 -14.06 -2.29
CA MET A 1 -4.86 -13.48 -1.35
C MET A 1 -4.88 -14.31 -0.07
N ARG A 2 -4.99 -13.65 1.09
CA ARG A 2 -4.97 -14.29 2.40
C ARG A 2 -6.34 -14.17 3.11
N LEU A 3 -6.57 -14.96 4.16
CA LEU A 3 -7.90 -15.07 4.79
C LEU A 3 -8.36 -13.73 5.37
N ARG A 4 -7.52 -13.06 6.16
CA ARG A 4 -7.89 -11.79 6.79
C ARG A 4 -8.11 -10.69 5.76
N THR A 5 -7.31 -10.72 4.70
CA THR A 5 -7.50 -9.79 3.58
C THR A 5 -8.79 -10.07 2.82
N ALA A 6 -9.10 -11.33 2.52
CA ALA A 6 -10.36 -11.70 1.87
C ALA A 6 -11.59 -11.31 2.71
N LEU A 7 -11.51 -11.49 4.04
CA LEU A 7 -12.58 -11.09 4.96
C LEU A 7 -12.76 -9.57 5.01
N ASN A 8 -11.67 -8.80 5.10
CA ASN A 8 -11.77 -7.34 5.06
C ASN A 8 -12.30 -6.83 3.71
N THR A 9 -11.86 -7.41 2.60
CA THR A 9 -12.42 -7.11 1.27
C THR A 9 -13.91 -7.45 1.22
N TYR A 10 -14.33 -8.60 1.77
CA TYR A 10 -15.73 -8.98 1.84
C TYR A 10 -16.55 -7.96 2.64
N LYS A 11 -16.09 -7.54 3.82
CA LYS A 11 -16.80 -6.57 4.66
C LYS A 11 -17.02 -5.23 3.96
N ARG A 12 -15.99 -4.72 3.28
CA ARG A 12 -16.08 -3.47 2.49
C ARG A 12 -17.07 -3.60 1.32
N ASP A 13 -17.05 -4.74 0.65
CA ASP A 13 -17.75 -4.95 -0.62
C ASP A 13 -18.99 -5.85 -0.50
N HIS A 14 -19.51 -6.08 0.71
CA HIS A 14 -20.60 -7.03 0.96
C HIS A 14 -21.88 -6.71 0.16
N SER A 15 -22.04 -5.47 -0.28
CA SER A 15 -23.15 -4.99 -1.12
C SER A 15 -22.89 -5.12 -2.63
N LYS A 16 -21.66 -5.42 -3.07
CA LYS A 16 -21.28 -5.59 -4.48
C LYS A 16 -21.61 -6.99 -5.00
N ARG A 17 -21.52 -7.17 -6.32
CA ARG A 17 -21.90 -8.42 -7.01
C ARG A 17 -21.01 -9.62 -6.63
N PHE A 18 -19.72 -9.38 -6.36
CA PHE A 18 -18.76 -10.41 -5.99
C PHE A 18 -17.96 -10.01 -4.74
N PRO A 19 -18.58 -10.06 -3.54
CA PRO A 19 -17.92 -9.66 -2.31
C PRO A 19 -16.69 -10.52 -1.99
N GLY A 20 -15.61 -9.90 -1.55
CA GLY A 20 -14.37 -10.61 -1.20
C GLY A 20 -13.46 -10.92 -2.39
N GLU A 21 -13.90 -10.69 -3.62
CA GLU A 21 -12.99 -10.68 -4.77
C GLU A 21 -12.11 -9.42 -4.73
N SER A 22 -10.86 -9.56 -5.19
CA SER A 22 -9.99 -8.42 -5.49
C SER A 22 -9.83 -8.36 -7.00
N PRO A 23 -10.80 -7.76 -7.71
CA PRO A 23 -10.80 -7.71 -9.16
C PRO A 23 -9.61 -6.86 -9.63
N THR A 24 -8.79 -7.44 -10.49
CA THR A 24 -7.72 -6.73 -11.21
C THR A 24 -8.22 -6.15 -12.53
N THR A 25 -9.51 -6.28 -12.81
CA THR A 25 -10.18 -5.72 -14.00
C THR A 25 -10.35 -4.20 -13.91
N SER A 26 -10.21 -3.64 -12.71
CA SER A 26 -10.12 -2.21 -12.44
C SER A 26 -8.74 -1.90 -11.87
N GLY A 27 -8.27 -0.68 -12.08
CA GLY A 27 -6.93 -0.26 -11.68
C GLY A 27 -5.92 -0.44 -12.81
N ALA A 28 -4.64 -0.42 -12.46
CA ALA A 28 -3.52 -0.55 -13.39
C ALA A 28 -2.44 -1.47 -12.81
N PHE A 29 -1.48 -1.89 -13.65
CA PHE A 29 -0.35 -2.70 -13.25
C PHE A 29 0.95 -1.98 -13.56
N SER A 30 1.85 -1.89 -12.57
CA SER A 30 3.24 -1.54 -12.82
C SER A 30 4.08 -2.81 -12.75
N GLY A 31 4.69 -3.19 -13.87
CA GLY A 31 5.50 -4.40 -13.98
C GLY A 31 6.88 -4.14 -14.58
N HIS A 32 7.89 -4.84 -14.06
CA HIS A 32 9.23 -4.88 -14.63
C HIS A 32 9.95 -6.16 -14.20
N GLY A 33 10.48 -6.92 -15.16
CA GLY A 33 11.17 -8.19 -14.87
C GLY A 33 10.24 -9.22 -14.21
N ASP A 34 10.61 -9.65 -13.01
CA ASP A 34 9.90 -10.64 -12.21
C ASP A 34 8.96 -10.02 -11.15
N ARG A 35 8.74 -8.70 -11.23
CA ARG A 35 7.86 -7.95 -10.33
C ARG A 35 6.65 -7.39 -11.04
N LEU A 36 5.48 -7.57 -10.44
CA LEU A 36 4.17 -7.14 -10.94
C LEU A 36 3.31 -6.66 -9.78
N VAL A 37 3.06 -5.35 -9.72
CA VAL A 37 2.25 -4.73 -8.67
C VAL A 37 0.98 -4.17 -9.30
N HIS A 38 -0.16 -4.49 -8.70
CA HIS A 38 -1.46 -3.91 -9.02
C HIS A 38 -1.68 -2.64 -8.18
N ILE A 39 -2.20 -1.60 -8.84
CA ILE A 39 -2.52 -0.31 -8.25
C ILE A 39 -4.02 -0.09 -8.41
N GLY A 40 -4.74 -0.09 -7.30
CA GLY A 40 -6.16 0.23 -7.24
C GLY A 40 -6.43 1.70 -7.53
N HIS A 41 -7.65 2.03 -7.92
CA HIS A 41 -8.08 3.44 -8.08
C HIS A 41 -8.09 4.19 -6.75
N ASP A 42 -8.15 3.46 -5.63
CA ASP A 42 -8.08 3.92 -4.25
C ASP A 42 -6.63 4.08 -3.73
N GLY A 43 -5.64 3.83 -4.59
CA GLY A 43 -4.22 3.91 -4.27
C GLY A 43 -3.66 2.69 -3.55
N ALA A 44 -4.50 1.68 -3.28
CA ALA A 44 -4.06 0.45 -2.66
C ALA A 44 -3.11 -0.31 -3.60
N LEU A 45 -2.03 -0.84 -3.02
CA LEU A 45 -1.05 -1.66 -3.72
C LEU A 45 -1.24 -3.10 -3.33
N ARG A 46 -1.09 -3.98 -4.33
CA ARG A 46 -1.04 -5.41 -4.11
C ARG A 46 -0.05 -6.07 -5.04
N ASP A 47 0.78 -6.93 -4.46
CA ASP A 47 1.84 -7.61 -5.17
C ASP A 47 1.31 -8.94 -5.76
N TYR A 48 1.54 -9.12 -7.05
CA TYR A 48 1.21 -10.31 -7.84
C TYR A 48 2.46 -11.01 -8.38
N SER A 49 3.64 -10.66 -7.85
CA SER A 49 4.94 -11.17 -8.32
C SER A 49 5.19 -12.63 -7.98
N ALA A 50 4.43 -13.22 -7.04
CA ALA A 50 4.68 -14.59 -6.57
C ALA A 50 4.66 -15.64 -7.69
N ALA A 51 3.84 -15.45 -8.73
CA ALA A 51 3.81 -16.34 -9.88
C ALA A 51 5.05 -16.20 -10.81
N LEU A 52 5.79 -15.10 -10.69
CA LEU A 52 6.93 -14.75 -11.54
C LEU A 52 8.27 -14.99 -10.81
N SER A 53 8.37 -14.59 -9.54
CA SER A 53 9.61 -14.62 -8.75
C SER A 53 9.56 -15.60 -7.56
N GLY A 54 8.37 -16.07 -7.18
CA GLY A 54 8.17 -16.80 -5.92
C GLY A 54 8.13 -15.91 -4.67
N LEU A 55 8.30 -14.59 -4.81
CA LEU A 55 8.23 -13.62 -3.71
C LEU A 55 6.83 -12.99 -3.64
N HIS A 56 6.33 -12.77 -2.42
CA HIS A 56 4.97 -12.36 -2.13
C HIS A 56 4.81 -10.87 -1.86
N GLY A 57 5.78 -10.20 -1.24
CA GLY A 57 5.76 -8.75 -1.02
C GLY A 57 4.49 -8.21 -0.33
N ILE A 58 3.91 -7.15 -0.91
CA ILE A 58 2.76 -6.40 -0.35
C ILE A 58 1.45 -7.18 -0.54
N ASP A 59 0.82 -7.61 0.55
CA ASP A 59 -0.52 -8.21 0.50
C ASP A 59 -1.65 -7.16 0.52
N ARG A 60 -1.43 -6.05 1.24
CA ARG A 60 -2.36 -4.92 1.34
C ARG A 60 -1.61 -3.63 1.65
N SER A 61 -2.06 -2.51 1.09
CA SER A 61 -1.66 -1.19 1.56
C SER A 61 -2.82 -0.19 1.57
N ARG A 62 -2.65 0.88 2.34
CA ARG A 62 -3.44 2.12 2.30
C ARG A 62 -2.53 3.30 2.55
N PHE A 63 -2.86 4.43 1.94
CA PHE A 63 -2.12 5.68 2.08
C PHE A 63 -3.06 6.80 2.52
N ALA A 64 -2.51 7.74 3.26
CA ALA A 64 -3.21 8.93 3.72
C ALA A 64 -2.27 10.12 3.81
N ILE A 65 -2.85 11.32 3.73
CA ILE A 65 -2.20 12.54 4.20
C ILE A 65 -2.70 12.85 5.61
N GLU A 66 -1.76 12.97 6.54
CA GLU A 66 -2.01 13.44 7.90
C GLU A 66 -1.53 14.88 8.04
N ALA A 67 -2.43 15.78 8.42
CA ALA A 67 -2.15 17.21 8.60
C ALA A 67 -3.18 17.85 9.54
N ASN A 68 -2.77 18.83 10.36
CA ASN A 68 -3.67 19.55 11.28
C ASN A 68 -4.50 18.63 12.20
N GLY A 69 -3.97 17.44 12.55
CA GLY A 69 -4.67 16.44 13.36
C GLY A 69 -5.77 15.66 12.65
N ASN A 70 -5.90 15.82 11.32
CA ASN A 70 -6.83 15.06 10.48
C ASN A 70 -6.06 14.09 9.58
N ILE A 71 -6.65 12.92 9.32
CA ILE A 71 -6.11 11.92 8.39
C ILE A 71 -7.10 11.78 7.23
N GLN A 72 -6.64 12.09 6.01
CA GLN A 72 -7.41 11.90 4.79
C GLN A 72 -6.87 10.69 4.03
N TRP A 73 -7.60 9.57 4.08
CA TRP A 73 -7.24 8.34 3.39
C TRP A 73 -7.56 8.42 1.91
N PHE A 74 -6.66 7.93 1.05
CA PHE A 74 -6.82 8.01 -0.41
C PHE A 74 -8.06 7.25 -0.88
N ASP A 75 -8.40 6.15 -0.20
CA ASP A 75 -9.60 5.35 -0.49
C ASP A 75 -10.93 6.01 -0.09
N GLN A 76 -10.87 7.17 0.56
CA GLN A 76 -12.00 8.02 0.88
C GLN A 76 -12.05 9.29 0.02
N LEU A 77 -11.02 9.52 -0.81
CA LEU A 77 -10.96 10.64 -1.74
C LEU A 77 -11.64 10.28 -3.07
N GLU A 78 -12.05 11.30 -3.80
CA GLU A 78 -12.55 11.10 -5.17
C GLU A 78 -11.37 10.88 -6.11
N THR A 79 -11.27 9.68 -6.70
CA THR A 79 -10.31 9.41 -7.77
C THR A 79 -10.71 10.17 -9.03
N VAL A 80 -9.92 11.18 -9.39
CA VAL A 80 -10.14 12.02 -10.58
C VAL A 80 -9.79 11.23 -11.85
N ARG A 81 -8.63 10.57 -11.86
CA ARG A 81 -8.17 9.75 -12.98
C ARG A 81 -7.05 8.79 -12.57
N GLN A 82 -6.95 7.68 -13.30
CA GLN A 82 -5.78 6.81 -13.29
C GLN A 82 -5.34 6.54 -14.73
N HIS A 83 -4.05 6.66 -15.00
CA HIS A 83 -3.50 6.42 -16.34
C HIS A 83 -2.02 6.04 -16.29
N TYR A 84 -1.55 5.41 -17.37
CA TYR A 84 -0.11 5.26 -17.59
C TYR A 84 0.49 6.59 -18.04
N TYR A 85 1.59 6.97 -17.42
CA TYR A 85 2.33 8.16 -17.83
C TYR A 85 3.10 7.84 -19.11
N GLN A 86 2.64 8.42 -20.22
CA GLN A 86 3.15 8.14 -21.57
C GLN A 86 3.05 6.64 -21.92
N GLU A 87 3.96 6.12 -22.76
CA GLU A 87 4.06 4.70 -23.13
C GLU A 87 4.96 3.92 -22.15
N THR A 88 4.86 4.21 -20.85
CA THR A 88 5.68 3.57 -19.80
C THR A 88 4.82 2.77 -18.83
N THR A 89 5.47 2.01 -17.94
CA THR A 89 4.80 1.27 -16.85
C THR A 89 4.60 2.11 -15.58
N LEU A 90 4.88 3.42 -15.64
CA LEU A 90 4.58 4.37 -14.58
C LEU A 90 3.07 4.62 -14.55
N VAL A 91 2.42 4.37 -13.42
CA VAL A 91 1.00 4.65 -13.22
C VAL A 91 0.87 5.92 -12.40
N GLU A 92 0.06 6.88 -12.88
CA GLU A 92 -0.36 8.05 -12.10
C GLU A 92 -1.84 7.89 -11.72
N THR A 93 -2.12 7.99 -10.42
CA THR A 93 -3.48 8.09 -9.87
C THR A 93 -3.65 9.44 -9.19
N GLU A 94 -4.69 10.17 -9.55
CA GLU A 94 -4.99 11.50 -9.04
C GLU A 94 -6.24 11.49 -8.17
N TYR A 95 -6.18 12.20 -7.06
CA TYR A 95 -7.29 12.33 -6.11
C TYR A 95 -7.59 13.80 -5.83
N ASP A 96 -8.87 14.10 -5.71
CA ASP A 96 -9.34 15.37 -5.17
C ASP A 96 -9.42 15.28 -3.64
N ALA A 97 -8.64 16.12 -2.95
CA ALA A 97 -8.65 16.25 -1.49
C ALA A 97 -9.27 17.59 -1.02
N GLY A 98 -10.02 18.27 -1.88
CA GLY A 98 -10.68 19.54 -1.62
C GLY A 98 -9.80 20.74 -1.96
N GLU A 99 -9.03 21.23 -0.99
CA GLU A 99 -8.19 22.42 -1.18
C GLU A 99 -6.87 22.13 -1.93
N PHE A 100 -6.52 20.85 -2.06
CA PHE A 100 -5.35 20.36 -2.78
C PHE A 100 -5.68 19.04 -3.49
N THR A 101 -4.82 18.65 -4.44
CA THR A 101 -4.87 17.35 -5.09
C THR A 101 -3.70 16.49 -4.65
N VAL A 102 -3.92 15.18 -4.63
CA VAL A 102 -2.90 14.17 -4.37
C VAL A 102 -2.59 13.47 -5.70
N HIS A 103 -1.32 13.44 -6.09
CA HIS A 103 -0.84 12.68 -7.24
C HIS A 103 0.03 11.54 -6.75
N GLN A 104 -0.42 10.31 -6.93
CA GLN A 104 0.32 9.09 -6.60
C GLN A 104 0.90 8.50 -7.87
N PHE A 105 2.21 8.33 -7.88
CA PHE A 105 2.98 7.74 -8.98
C PHE A 105 3.56 6.40 -8.52
N ASP A 106 3.27 5.34 -9.27
CA ASP A 106 3.70 3.99 -8.94
C ASP A 106 4.51 3.37 -10.08
N LEU A 107 5.71 2.90 -9.73
CA LEU A 107 6.65 2.32 -10.69
C LEU A 107 7.41 1.14 -10.11
N THR A 108 7.37 0.03 -10.84
CA THR A 108 8.25 -1.10 -10.61
C THR A 108 9.60 -0.89 -11.32
N LEU A 109 10.70 -0.92 -10.56
CA LEU A 109 12.08 -0.82 -11.07
C LEU A 109 12.94 -1.97 -10.52
N GLY A 110 13.34 -2.89 -11.40
CA GLY A 110 14.00 -4.11 -10.97
C GLY A 110 13.12 -4.89 -9.99
N ARG A 111 13.62 -5.11 -8.77
CA ARG A 111 12.88 -5.80 -7.69
C ARG A 111 12.18 -4.86 -6.71
N ALA A 112 12.28 -3.54 -6.92
CA ALA A 112 11.63 -2.54 -6.08
C ALA A 112 10.31 -2.08 -6.70
N HIS A 113 9.36 -1.73 -5.83
CA HIS A 113 8.22 -0.88 -6.18
C HIS A 113 8.45 0.49 -5.54
N LEU A 114 8.32 1.55 -6.32
CA LEU A 114 8.43 2.92 -5.84
C LEU A 114 7.07 3.59 -5.94
N THR A 115 6.64 4.16 -4.82
CA THR A 115 5.49 5.06 -4.77
C THR A 115 6.02 6.47 -4.47
N HIS A 116 5.71 7.42 -5.35
CA HIS A 116 6.00 8.83 -5.16
C HIS A 116 4.68 9.60 -5.04
N VAL A 117 4.55 10.43 -4.01
CA VAL A 117 3.35 11.22 -3.76
C VAL A 117 3.71 12.70 -3.87
N GLU A 118 2.95 13.42 -4.68
CA GLU A 118 3.04 14.87 -4.83
C GLU A 118 1.71 15.51 -4.43
N LEU A 119 1.77 16.59 -3.64
CA LEU A 119 0.61 17.39 -3.26
C LEU A 119 0.64 18.71 -4.02
N ARG A 120 -0.49 19.12 -4.61
CA ARG A 120 -0.59 20.36 -5.40
C ARG A 120 -1.79 21.20 -4.98
N GLY A 121 -1.65 22.53 -4.98
CA GLY A 121 -2.70 23.45 -4.54
C GLY A 121 -2.42 24.05 -3.16
N ALA A 122 -3.44 24.22 -2.32
CA ALA A 122 -3.30 24.76 -0.97
C ALA A 122 -2.89 23.64 0.01
N VAL A 123 -1.67 23.16 -0.15
CA VAL A 123 -1.12 22.04 0.64
C VAL A 123 -0.91 22.45 2.11
N PRO A 124 -1.35 21.63 3.10
CA PRO A 124 -1.05 21.87 4.51
C PRO A 124 0.46 21.92 4.78
N THR A 125 0.89 22.82 5.66
CA THR A 125 2.33 23.04 5.93
C THR A 125 2.99 21.92 6.73
N ASP A 126 2.20 21.11 7.43
CA ASP A 126 2.62 20.00 8.28
C ASP A 126 2.27 18.62 7.69
N ALA A 127 1.96 18.56 6.38
CA ALA A 127 1.52 17.34 5.72
C ALA A 127 2.55 16.19 5.84
N GLN A 128 2.08 15.05 6.34
CA GLN A 128 2.84 13.80 6.43
C GLN A 128 2.13 12.71 5.63
N LEU A 129 2.92 11.89 4.92
CA LEU A 129 2.41 10.69 4.27
C LEU A 129 2.36 9.57 5.31
N THR A 130 1.16 9.07 5.58
CA THR A 130 0.92 7.93 6.45
C THR A 130 0.58 6.72 5.60
N ALA A 131 1.18 5.57 5.89
CA ALA A 131 0.94 4.33 5.16
C ALA A 131 0.64 3.18 6.13
N PHE A 132 -0.43 2.44 5.83
CA PHE A 132 -0.67 1.13 6.40
C PHE A 132 -0.22 0.09 5.37
N VAL A 133 0.72 -0.79 5.73
CA VAL A 133 1.25 -1.81 4.80
C VAL A 133 1.30 -3.15 5.51
N THR A 134 0.71 -4.17 4.87
CA THR A 134 0.83 -5.57 5.27
C THR A 134 1.71 -6.29 4.26
N LEU A 135 2.85 -6.76 4.74
CA LEU A 135 3.75 -7.65 4.01
C LEU A 135 3.48 -9.09 4.40
N ALA A 136 3.59 -10.02 3.45
CA ALA A 136 3.32 -11.43 3.68
C ALA A 136 4.45 -12.30 3.12
N PRO A 137 5.68 -12.20 3.66
CA PRO A 137 6.83 -12.98 3.19
C PRO A 137 6.55 -14.48 3.27
N GLU A 138 6.94 -15.23 2.25
CA GLU A 138 6.60 -16.65 2.00
C GLU A 138 5.09 -16.94 2.07
N GLY A 139 4.29 -15.90 1.86
CA GLY A 139 2.84 -15.93 1.91
C GLY A 139 2.25 -16.14 3.30
N ARG A 140 3.00 -15.78 4.36
CA ARG A 140 2.59 -15.95 5.74
C ARG A 140 1.95 -14.68 6.30
N GLU A 141 0.78 -14.82 6.93
CA GLU A 141 0.14 -13.75 7.73
C GLU A 141 0.58 -13.76 9.20
N THR A 142 1.21 -14.85 9.65
CA THR A 142 1.62 -15.06 11.05
C THR A 142 3.04 -15.58 11.09
N GLN A 143 3.68 -15.52 12.25
CA GLN A 143 5.09 -15.92 12.43
C GLN A 143 6.07 -15.07 11.60
N VAL A 144 5.63 -13.90 11.16
CA VAL A 144 6.48 -12.89 10.54
C VAL A 144 7.19 -12.09 11.63
N ALA A 145 8.44 -11.74 11.38
CA ALA A 145 9.24 -10.91 12.26
C ALA A 145 9.45 -9.54 11.62
N ARG A 146 9.70 -8.52 12.45
CA ARG A 146 9.98 -7.16 12.03
C ARG A 146 11.26 -6.65 12.68
N LEU A 147 12.12 -6.02 11.88
CA LEU A 147 13.31 -5.29 12.34
C LEU A 147 13.27 -3.85 11.81
N ILE A 148 13.85 -2.94 12.59
CA ILE A 148 14.05 -1.54 12.18
C ILE A 148 15.56 -1.33 12.10
N HIS A 149 16.03 -1.04 10.90
CA HIS A 149 17.41 -0.68 10.61
C HIS A 149 17.52 0.85 10.66
N GLU A 150 18.23 1.38 11.66
CA GLU A 150 18.19 2.81 11.96
C GLU A 150 18.84 3.71 10.88
N GLN A 151 19.78 3.18 10.10
CA GLN A 151 20.61 3.98 9.17
C GLN A 151 20.82 3.31 7.80
N GLU A 152 20.05 2.28 7.47
CA GLU A 152 20.18 1.52 6.20
C GLU A 152 19.22 2.02 5.10
N GLY A 153 18.38 3.02 5.40
CA GLY A 153 17.53 3.70 4.43
C GLY A 153 18.26 4.81 3.67
N PRO A 154 17.66 5.36 2.60
CA PRO A 154 18.22 6.48 1.85
C PRO A 154 18.55 7.65 2.78
N ASN A 155 19.69 8.33 2.54
CA ASN A 155 20.13 9.45 3.36
C ASN A 155 20.33 9.11 4.86
N ASN A 156 20.75 7.87 5.18
CA ASN A 156 20.91 7.36 6.54
C ASN A 156 19.60 7.42 7.37
N THR A 157 18.48 7.14 6.71
CA THR A 157 17.16 7.06 7.37
C THR A 157 16.84 5.63 7.78
N LYS A 158 15.70 5.42 8.44
CA LYS A 158 15.23 4.10 8.84
C LYS A 158 14.79 3.26 7.63
N ALA A 159 15.04 1.96 7.71
CA ALA A 159 14.41 0.95 6.87
C ALA A 159 13.71 -0.08 7.75
N VAL A 160 12.47 -0.42 7.42
CA VAL A 160 11.70 -1.48 8.08
C VAL A 160 11.87 -2.74 7.27
N GLU A 161 12.29 -3.81 7.92
CA GLU A 161 12.35 -5.14 7.35
C GLU A 161 11.24 -6.00 7.95
N VAL A 162 10.47 -6.69 7.11
CA VAL A 162 9.52 -7.73 7.52
C VAL A 162 9.92 -9.01 6.82
N PHE A 163 10.08 -10.10 7.57
CA PHE A 163 10.64 -11.33 7.01
C PHE A 163 10.02 -12.60 7.58
N HIS A 164 10.12 -13.67 6.81
CA HIS A 164 9.87 -15.04 7.23
C HIS A 164 10.87 -15.97 6.56
N ARG A 165 11.71 -16.60 7.38
CA ARG A 165 12.76 -17.59 7.01
C ARG A 165 13.72 -17.14 5.91
N ASN A 166 13.28 -17.12 4.66
CA ASN A 166 14.10 -16.82 3.49
C ASN A 166 13.62 -15.59 2.69
N GLU A 167 12.38 -15.15 2.88
CA GLU A 167 11.87 -13.93 2.22
C GLU A 167 11.96 -12.75 3.20
N HIS A 168 12.56 -11.66 2.71
CA HIS A 168 12.81 -10.43 3.44
C HIS A 168 12.33 -9.25 2.60
N ASP A 169 11.30 -8.56 3.09
CA ASP A 169 10.70 -7.40 2.45
C ASP A 169 11.13 -6.12 3.18
N TYR A 170 11.45 -5.08 2.43
CA TYR A 170 11.97 -3.82 2.97
C TYR A 170 11.08 -2.64 2.58
N ILE A 171 10.82 -1.74 3.53
CA ILE A 171 10.11 -0.47 3.33
C ILE A 171 10.99 0.66 3.86
N THR A 172 11.13 1.72 3.07
CA THR A 172 11.81 2.95 3.47
C THR A 172 11.23 4.12 2.67
N ALA A 173 11.57 5.34 3.06
CA ALA A 173 11.13 6.56 2.40
C ALA A 173 12.33 7.52 2.25
N SER A 174 12.41 8.21 1.11
CA SER A 174 13.47 9.21 0.88
C SER A 174 13.37 10.41 1.82
N THR A 175 12.18 10.68 2.35
CA THR A 175 11.89 11.68 3.39
C THR A 175 12.09 11.15 4.82
N GLY A 176 12.44 9.87 4.97
CA GLY A 176 12.60 9.18 6.24
C GLY A 176 11.28 8.69 6.85
N LEU A 177 11.39 7.79 7.84
CA LEU A 177 10.26 7.27 8.62
C LEU A 177 10.29 7.87 10.03
N SER A 178 9.35 8.76 10.31
CA SER A 178 9.24 9.45 11.62
C SER A 178 8.71 8.50 12.70
N ASP A 179 7.71 7.68 12.38
CA ASP A 179 7.07 6.73 13.29
C ASP A 179 6.80 5.40 12.58
N VAL A 180 6.95 4.29 13.32
CA VAL A 180 6.72 2.93 12.81
C VAL A 180 6.03 2.11 13.88
N ARG A 181 4.74 1.84 13.67
CA ARG A 181 3.91 1.05 14.59
C ARG A 181 3.58 -0.31 13.98
N GLY A 182 3.57 -1.33 14.83
CA GLY A 182 3.08 -2.65 14.45
C GLY A 182 1.63 -2.76 14.90
N GLN A 183 0.76 -3.22 14.02
CA GLN A 183 -0.60 -3.55 14.39
C GLN A 183 -0.69 -5.04 14.71
N VAL A 184 -1.30 -5.36 15.85
CA VAL A 184 -1.60 -6.75 16.19
C VAL A 184 -2.69 -7.24 15.23
N PRO A 185 -2.56 -8.45 14.65
CA PRO A 185 -3.63 -9.02 13.84
C PRO A 185 -4.95 -9.05 14.62
N GLU A 186 -6.06 -8.86 13.89
CA GLU A 186 -7.41 -8.80 14.45
C GLU A 186 -7.67 -9.97 15.40
N SER A 187 -8.23 -9.67 16.55
CA SER A 187 -8.84 -10.62 17.46
C SER A 187 -10.06 -11.30 16.82
N PHE A 188 -10.52 -12.40 17.41
CA PHE A 188 -11.66 -13.14 16.87
C PHE A 188 -12.94 -12.28 16.81
N ASP A 189 -13.15 -11.42 17.81
CA ASP A 189 -14.32 -10.53 17.83
C ASP A 189 -14.24 -9.47 16.73
N GLU A 190 -13.05 -8.92 16.46
CA GLU A 190 -12.82 -7.98 15.35
C GLU A 190 -13.00 -8.66 13.98
N ILE A 191 -12.60 -9.93 13.85
CA ILE A 191 -12.85 -10.71 12.64
C ILE A 191 -14.37 -10.87 12.41
N LEU A 192 -15.14 -11.15 13.46
CA LEU A 192 -16.59 -11.36 13.37
C LEU A 192 -17.41 -10.06 13.24
N SER A 193 -16.82 -8.91 13.55
CA SER A 193 -17.45 -7.59 13.37
C SER A 193 -17.89 -7.36 11.92
N SER A 194 -18.95 -6.59 11.73
CA SER A 194 -19.40 -6.16 10.39
C SER A 194 -18.43 -5.17 9.74
N GLU A 195 -17.68 -4.42 10.54
CA GLU A 195 -16.72 -3.44 10.06
C GLU A 195 -15.36 -4.09 9.73
N PRO A 196 -14.68 -3.63 8.66
CA PRO A 196 -13.30 -4.03 8.39
C PRO A 196 -12.37 -3.53 9.50
N PHE A 197 -11.28 -4.26 9.74
CA PHE A 197 -10.28 -3.88 10.73
C PHE A 197 -8.91 -3.65 10.07
N GLU A 198 -8.36 -2.49 10.37
CA GLU A 198 -7.27 -1.89 9.60
C GLU A 198 -6.37 -1.01 10.44
#